data_AF-A0A4Q2UXR8-F1
#
_entry.id   AF-A0A4Q2UXR8-F1
#
_cell.length_a   1.000
_cell.length_b   1.000
_cell.length_c   1.000
_cell.angle_alpha   90.00
_cell.angle_beta   90.00
_cell.angle_gamma   90.00
#
_symmetry.space_group_name_H-M   'P 1'
#
loop_
_entity.id
_entity.type
_entity.pdbx_description
1 polymer ?
#
loop_
_entity_poly.entity_id
_entity_poly.type
_entity_poly.pdbx_seq_one_letter_code
_entity_poly.pdbx_strand_id
1 'polypeptide(L)'
;IKKHFPDIPLGTIKTTLRREAQRGADNISLPRSGAPRKLTEEQRDQIYDTVTTDPHITMRDLLDSVDNAVKLRSLRYLLRTQKARLGYTISGHQLAKGQME
;
A
#
# COMPACT_ATOMS: atom_id res chain seq x y z
N ILE A 1 27.95 22.03 19.32
CA ILE A 1 27.70 20.57 19.08
C ILE A 1 28.93 19.87 18.50
N LYS A 2 29.40 20.16 17.27
CA LYS A 2 30.58 19.44 16.69
C LYS A 2 31.86 19.49 17.55
N LYS A 3 32.13 20.61 18.22
CA LYS A 3 33.27 20.75 19.15
C LYS A 3 33.21 19.78 20.35
N HIS A 4 32.00 19.38 20.77
CA HIS A 4 31.78 18.45 21.87
C HIS A 4 31.69 16.99 21.42
N PHE A 5 31.46 16.76 20.11
CA PHE A 5 31.31 15.42 19.51
C PHE A 5 32.20 15.30 18.26
N PRO A 6 33.53 15.28 18.44
CA PRO A 6 34.47 15.24 17.32
C PRO A 6 34.37 13.94 16.50
N ASP A 7 33.99 12.82 17.11
CA ASP A 7 33.91 11.52 16.44
C ASP A 7 32.64 11.35 15.59
N ILE A 8 31.62 12.17 15.82
CA ILE A 8 30.36 12.10 15.06
C ILE A 8 30.49 12.99 13.80
N PRO A 9 30.28 12.45 12.58
CA PRO A 9 30.28 13.25 11.37
C PRO A 9 29.25 14.39 11.44
N LEU A 10 29.62 15.57 10.92
CA LEU A 10 28.72 16.73 10.92
C LEU A 10 27.40 16.43 10.19
N GLY A 11 27.47 15.62 9.11
CA GLY A 11 26.29 15.17 8.37
C GLY A 11 25.31 14.41 9.26
N THR A 12 25.79 13.47 10.06
CA THR A 12 24.99 12.70 11.01
C THR A 12 24.27 13.62 11.99
N ILE A 13 24.99 14.56 12.62
CA ILE A 13 24.40 15.54 13.56
C ILE A 13 23.26 16.31 12.89
N LYS A 14 23.48 16.82 11.66
CA LYS A 14 22.44 17.55 10.91
C LYS A 14 21.24 16.67 10.59
N THR A 15 21.45 15.43 10.15
CA THR A 15 20.36 14.51 9.81
C THR A 15 19.54 14.11 11.02
N THR A 16 20.17 13.89 12.17
CA THR A 16 19.49 13.56 13.42
C THR A 16 18.59 14.71 13.86
N LEU A 17 19.12 15.95 13.89
CA LEU A 17 18.31 17.13 14.24
C LEU A 17 17.12 17.32 13.31
N ARG A 18 17.29 17.13 11.99
CA ARG A 18 16.19 17.23 11.02
C ARG A 18 15.13 16.16 11.24
N ARG A 19 15.54 14.90 11.44
CA ARG A 19 14.60 13.80 11.67
C ARG A 19 13.85 13.98 12.98
N GLU A 20 14.52 14.44 14.02
CA GLU A 20 13.89 14.72 15.31
C GLU A 20 12.81 15.80 15.20
N ALA A 21 13.13 16.91 14.51
CA ALA A 21 12.13 17.95 14.24
C ALA A 21 10.91 17.45 13.45
N GLN A 22 11.07 16.42 12.63
CA GLN A 22 9.96 15.80 11.87
C GLN A 22 9.11 14.83 12.71
N ARG A 23 9.62 14.28 13.82
CA ARG A 23 8.88 13.31 14.65
C ARG A 23 7.85 13.96 15.58
N GLY A 24 7.93 15.29 15.77
CA GLY A 24 7.01 16.04 16.62
C GLY A 24 7.16 15.73 18.11
N ALA A 25 6.23 16.24 18.93
CA ALA A 25 6.26 16.11 20.39
C ALA A 25 6.17 14.64 20.87
N ASP A 26 5.45 13.81 20.13
CA ASP A 26 5.15 12.43 20.49
C ASP A 26 6.26 11.44 20.08
N ASN A 27 7.33 11.92 19.44
CA ASN A 27 8.48 11.11 19.04
C ASN A 27 8.14 9.87 18.18
N ILE A 28 7.05 9.96 17.41
CA ILE A 28 6.56 8.83 16.63
C ILE A 28 7.56 8.47 15.52
N SER A 29 7.79 7.17 15.33
CA SER A 29 8.63 6.70 14.23
C SER A 29 7.95 7.00 12.89
N LEU A 30 8.63 7.78 12.05
CA LEU A 30 8.15 8.06 10.70
C LEU A 30 8.29 6.82 9.82
N PRO A 31 7.26 6.46 9.04
CA PRO A 31 7.37 5.38 8.07
C PRO A 31 8.45 5.71 7.05
N ARG A 32 9.22 4.70 6.64
CA ARG A 32 10.21 4.88 5.57
C ARG A 32 9.48 5.21 4.28
N SER A 33 9.96 6.21 3.55
CA SER A 33 9.53 6.42 2.18
C SER A 33 9.97 5.21 1.37
N GLY A 34 9.00 4.36 1.03
CA GLY A 34 9.19 3.26 0.09
C GLY A 34 9.13 3.77 -1.34
N ALA A 35 9.47 2.91 -2.30
CA ALA A 35 9.25 3.22 -3.71
C ALA A 35 7.76 3.48 -3.98
N PRO A 36 7.42 4.43 -4.87
CA PRO A 36 6.05 4.63 -5.32
C PRO A 36 5.45 3.31 -5.82
N ARG A 37 4.14 3.13 -5.59
CA ARG A 37 3.44 1.96 -6.10
C ARG A 37 3.33 2.05 -7.62
N LYS A 38 3.36 0.88 -8.27
CA LYS A 38 3.21 0.75 -9.73
C LYS A 38 1.81 1.14 -10.21
N LEU A 39 0.79 0.87 -9.40
CA LEU A 39 -0.59 1.30 -9.64
C LEU A 39 -0.85 2.60 -8.88
N THR A 40 -1.51 3.53 -9.55
CA THR A 40 -2.07 4.71 -8.88
C THR A 40 -3.27 4.31 -8.01
N GLU A 41 -3.78 5.26 -7.22
CA GLU A 41 -4.97 5.00 -6.41
C GLU A 41 -6.21 4.85 -7.29
N GLU A 42 -6.33 5.70 -8.32
CA GLU A 42 -7.44 5.69 -9.27
C GLU A 42 -7.51 4.36 -10.05
N GLN A 43 -6.36 3.85 -10.51
CA GLN A 43 -6.32 2.55 -11.18
C GLN A 43 -6.73 1.40 -10.27
N ARG A 44 -6.39 1.48 -8.97
CA ARG A 44 -6.84 0.47 -8.01
C ARG A 44 -8.34 0.54 -7.79
N ASP A 45 -8.90 1.74 -7.67
CA ASP A 45 -10.32 1.92 -7.44
C ASP A 45 -11.12 1.45 -8.66
N GLN A 46 -10.66 1.75 -9.87
CA GLN A 46 -11.21 1.20 -11.11
C GLN A 46 -11.18 -0.34 -11.12
N ILE A 47 -10.07 -0.97 -10.71
CA ILE A 47 -9.98 -2.44 -10.60
C ILE A 47 -11.03 -2.98 -9.63
N TYR A 48 -11.25 -2.30 -8.50
CA TYR A 48 -12.20 -2.74 -7.49
C TYR A 48 -13.65 -2.58 -7.93
N ASP A 49 -13.98 -1.45 -8.54
CA ASP A 49 -15.31 -1.19 -9.09
C ASP A 49 -15.64 -2.22 -10.17
N THR A 50 -14.71 -2.47 -11.09
CA THR A 50 -14.89 -3.45 -12.16
C THR A 50 -15.17 -4.86 -11.62
N VAL A 51 -14.40 -5.32 -10.63
CA VAL A 51 -14.60 -6.64 -10.00
C VAL A 51 -15.90 -6.72 -9.19
N THR A 52 -16.35 -5.58 -8.66
CA THR A 52 -17.61 -5.50 -7.89
C THR A 52 -18.82 -5.50 -8.83
N THR A 53 -18.75 -4.81 -9.96
CA THR A 53 -19.81 -4.72 -10.97
C THR A 53 -19.91 -6.00 -11.80
N ASP A 54 -18.79 -6.59 -12.20
CA ASP A 54 -18.74 -7.85 -12.94
C ASP A 54 -17.84 -8.89 -12.24
N PRO A 55 -18.43 -9.78 -11.42
CA PRO A 55 -17.68 -10.82 -10.73
C PRO A 55 -17.05 -11.89 -11.63
N HIS A 56 -17.48 -11.99 -12.89
CA HIS A 56 -17.01 -13.01 -13.84
C HIS A 56 -15.93 -12.49 -14.80
N ILE A 57 -15.53 -11.21 -14.67
CA ILE A 57 -14.49 -10.62 -15.50
C ILE A 57 -13.20 -11.43 -15.44
N THR A 58 -12.58 -11.64 -16.61
CA THR A 58 -11.31 -12.36 -16.66
C THR A 58 -10.17 -11.46 -16.17
N MET A 59 -9.13 -12.08 -15.62
CA MET A 59 -7.96 -11.34 -15.17
C MET A 59 -7.17 -10.68 -16.32
N ARG A 60 -7.39 -11.11 -17.57
CA ARG A 60 -6.78 -10.46 -18.74
C ARG A 60 -7.51 -9.18 -19.08
N ASP A 61 -8.84 -9.21 -19.11
CA ASP A 61 -9.66 -8.03 -19.40
C ASP A 61 -9.50 -6.97 -18.30
N LEU A 62 -9.35 -7.41 -17.05
CA LEU A 62 -9.06 -6.53 -15.91
C LEU A 62 -7.66 -5.90 -15.94
N LEU A 63 -6.68 -6.53 -16.59
CA LEU A 63 -5.37 -5.92 -16.82
C LEU A 63 -5.42 -4.91 -17.95
N ASP A 64 -6.17 -5.23 -19.00
CA ASP A 64 -6.33 -4.39 -20.17
C ASP A 64 -7.02 -3.07 -19.81
N SER A 65 -8.01 -3.11 -18.91
CA SER A 65 -8.71 -1.91 -18.41
C SER A 65 -7.80 -0.91 -17.70
N VAL A 66 -6.63 -1.32 -17.22
CA VAL A 66 -5.62 -0.47 -16.58
C VAL A 66 -4.32 -0.38 -17.40
N ASP A 67 -4.43 -0.53 -18.73
CA ASP A 67 -3.31 -0.43 -19.68
C ASP A 67 -2.11 -1.31 -19.32
N ASN A 68 -2.38 -2.52 -18.80
CA ASN A 68 -1.35 -3.49 -18.42
C ASN A 68 -0.25 -2.91 -17.51
N ALA A 69 -0.58 -1.89 -16.69
CA ALA A 69 0.36 -1.18 -15.82
C ALA A 69 1.11 -2.09 -14.83
N VAL A 70 0.56 -3.27 -14.56
CA VAL A 70 1.17 -4.32 -13.74
C VAL A 70 1.09 -5.70 -14.37
N LYS A 71 1.93 -6.61 -13.88
CA LYS A 71 1.86 -8.03 -14.26
C LYS A 71 0.65 -8.71 -13.61
N LEU A 72 0.13 -9.74 -14.28
CA LEU A 72 -0.97 -10.60 -13.81
C LEU A 72 -0.80 -11.10 -12.35
N ARG A 73 0.44 -11.45 -11.98
CA ARG A 73 0.75 -11.90 -10.62
C ARG A 73 0.51 -10.81 -9.56
N SER A 74 0.84 -9.56 -9.89
CA SER A 74 0.64 -8.41 -9.00
C SER A 74 -0.84 -8.09 -8.84
N LEU A 75 -1.61 -8.14 -9.92
CA LEU A 75 -3.07 -7.98 -9.89
C LEU A 75 -3.74 -9.05 -9.01
N ARG A 76 -3.32 -10.31 -9.15
CA ARG A 76 -3.84 -11.41 -8.30
C ARG A 76 -3.54 -11.19 -6.83
N TYR A 77 -2.35 -10.69 -6.50
CA TYR A 77 -1.98 -10.38 -5.12
C TYR A 77 -2.84 -9.23 -4.56
N LEU A 78 -3.04 -8.17 -5.36
CA LEU A 78 -3.88 -7.03 -5.01
C LEU A 78 -5.29 -7.47 -4.61
N LEU A 79 -5.95 -8.26 -5.46
CA LEU A 79 -7.30 -8.77 -5.21
C LEU A 79 -7.37 -9.69 -3.99
N ARG A 80 -6.35 -10.52 -3.78
CA ARG A 80 -6.26 -11.38 -2.59
C ARG A 80 -6.17 -10.57 -1.30
N THR A 81 -5.32 -9.54 -1.28
CA THR A 81 -5.18 -8.65 -0.12
C THR A 81 -6.48 -7.91 0.17
N GLN A 82 -7.25 -7.54 -0.86
CA GLN A 82 -8.55 -6.89 -0.65
C GLN A 82 -9.64 -7.84 -0.14
N LYS A 83 -9.72 -9.06 -0.68
CA LYS A 83 -10.68 -10.06 -0.17
C LYS A 83 -10.46 -10.34 1.32
N ALA A 84 -9.20 -10.37 1.76
CA ALA A 84 -8.85 -10.49 3.18
C ALA A 84 -9.22 -9.24 4.02
N ARG A 85 -9.20 -8.04 3.43
CA ARG A 85 -9.57 -6.78 4.11
C ARG A 85 -11.07 -6.59 4.26
N LEU A 86 -11.87 -7.09 3.33
CA LEU A 86 -13.33 -7.00 3.35
C LEU A 86 -14.01 -8.14 4.15
N GLY A 87 -13.24 -9.00 4.82
CA GLY A 87 -13.79 -10.04 5.70
C GLY A 87 -14.50 -11.20 5.00
N TYR A 88 -14.34 -11.38 3.69
CA TYR A 88 -14.96 -12.50 2.97
C TYR A 88 -14.17 -13.79 3.18
N THR A 89 -14.76 -14.75 3.89
CA THR A 89 -14.26 -16.13 4.01
C THR A 89 -14.79 -16.99 2.85
N ILE A 90 -13.91 -17.75 2.20
CA ILE A 90 -14.32 -18.70 1.15
C ILE A 90 -14.89 -19.94 1.84
N SER A 91 -16.21 -19.99 1.97
CA SER A 91 -16.95 -21.24 2.06
C SER A 91 -17.77 -21.37 0.78
N GLY A 92 -17.73 -22.56 0.17
CA GLY A 92 -18.42 -22.96 -1.07
C GLY A 92 -19.26 -21.91 -1.80
N HIS A 93 -18.77 -21.48 -2.97
CA HIS A 93 -19.56 -20.89 -4.06
C HIS A 93 -20.41 -19.61 -3.82
N GLN A 94 -20.32 -18.91 -2.69
CA GLN A 94 -21.06 -17.65 -2.54
C GLN A 94 -20.36 -16.57 -1.70
N LEU A 95 -20.41 -15.31 -2.18
CA LEU A 95 -19.92 -14.13 -1.49
C LEU A 95 -20.98 -13.65 -0.48
N ALA A 96 -20.76 -13.82 0.81
CA ALA A 96 -21.58 -13.23 1.86
C ALA A 96 -20.77 -12.20 2.66
N LYS A 97 -21.27 -10.97 2.78
CA LYS A 97 -20.69 -9.92 3.63
C LYS A 97 -20.83 -10.34 5.09
N GLY A 98 -19.71 -10.62 5.77
CA GLY A 98 -19.70 -10.72 7.22
C GLY A 98 -20.05 -9.36 7.81
N GLN A 99 -21.19 -9.27 8.51
CA GLN A 99 -21.47 -8.15 9.39
C GLN A 99 -20.53 -8.28 10.59
N MET A 100 -19.66 -7.31 10.80
CA MET A 100 -18.99 -7.15 12.09
C MET A 100 -19.88 -6.24 12.94
N GLU A 101 -20.46 -6.82 13.99
CA GLU A 101 -20.94 -6.10 15.17
C GLU A 101 -19.77 -5.43 15.92
#